data_AF-A0A1I4U7E7-F1
#
_entry.id   AF-A0A1I4U7E7-F1
#
_cell.length_a   1.000
_cell.length_b   1.000
_cell.length_c   1.000
_cell.angle_alpha   90.00
_cell.angle_beta   90.00
_cell.angle_gamma   90.00
#
_symmetry.space_group_name_H-M   'P 1'
#
loop_
_entity.id
_entity.type
_entity.pdbx_description
1 polymer ?
#
loop_
_entity_poly.entity_id
_entity_poly.type
_entity_poly.pdbx_seq_one_letter_code
_entity_poly.pdbx_strand_id
1 'polypeptide(L)'
;MSGRVVIKWTEAAKSRVCALYEEGRLSGTEIAALIRAEHGLQVSKSAVIGIAFRAGLSDPGGELGPYLSAARAVLDARPGNPIPHEERLRRRREARSRIAYARAKPVRASKPRARPVAKAAAAPKPKPAKAVEVGIPASLRVAIWEIRDGQCRYIADDPKGGAATYCGHVAQHGAVWCPGHFRMCTVPSRRPVNAWIPEHRRAA
;
A
#
# COMPACT_ATOMS: atom_id res chain seq x y z
N MET A 1 23.23 -8.02 -3.42
CA MET A 1 22.34 -7.14 -4.20
C MET A 1 21.51 -8.04 -5.11
N SER A 2 20.28 -8.42 -4.73
CA SER A 2 19.44 -9.25 -5.61
C SER A 2 18.55 -8.34 -6.44
N GLY A 3 18.88 -8.20 -7.73
CA GLY A 3 17.99 -7.56 -8.71
C GLY A 3 16.64 -8.29 -8.76
N ARG A 4 15.55 -7.55 -8.93
CA ARG A 4 14.21 -8.12 -9.07
C ARG A 4 14.13 -8.84 -10.42
N VAL A 5 14.19 -10.17 -10.41
CA VAL A 5 14.01 -11.01 -11.61
C VAL A 5 12.56 -10.90 -12.06
N VAL A 6 12.34 -10.50 -13.31
CA VAL A 6 11.02 -10.50 -13.94
C VAL A 6 10.75 -11.91 -14.45
N ILE A 7 9.81 -12.60 -13.82
CA ILE A 7 9.41 -13.97 -14.18
C ILE A 7 8.48 -13.89 -15.39
N LYS A 8 8.88 -14.49 -16.52
CA LYS A 8 8.00 -14.72 -17.67
C LYS A 8 7.15 -15.96 -17.41
N TRP A 9 5.93 -15.76 -16.92
CA TRP A 9 4.99 -16.85 -16.65
C TRP A 9 4.42 -17.42 -17.95
N THR A 10 4.68 -18.70 -18.21
CA THR A 10 3.96 -19.48 -19.23
C THR A 10 2.59 -19.92 -18.70
N GLU A 11 1.60 -20.06 -19.57
CA GLU A 11 0.26 -20.55 -19.18
C GLU A 11 0.31 -21.93 -18.52
N ALA A 12 1.13 -22.86 -19.04
CA ALA A 12 1.33 -24.17 -18.43
C ALA A 12 1.77 -24.10 -16.95
N ALA A 13 2.74 -23.23 -16.64
CA ALA A 13 3.21 -23.03 -15.26
C ALA A 13 2.13 -22.39 -14.37
N LYS A 14 1.28 -21.51 -14.90
CA LYS A 14 0.17 -20.92 -14.13
C LYS A 14 -0.89 -21.97 -13.81
N SER A 15 -1.31 -22.76 -14.80
CA SER A 15 -2.28 -23.84 -14.62
C SER A 15 -1.77 -24.87 -13.61
N ARG A 16 -0.47 -25.19 -13.67
CA ARG A 16 0.16 -26.11 -12.70
C ARG A 16 0.15 -25.55 -11.27
N VAL A 17 0.44 -24.26 -11.10
CA VAL A 17 0.31 -23.58 -9.80
C VAL A 17 -1.11 -23.68 -9.28
N CYS A 18 -2.13 -23.39 -10.10
CA CYS A 18 -3.53 -23.46 -9.69
C CYS A 18 -3.93 -24.87 -9.25
N ALA A 19 -3.61 -25.90 -10.03
CA ALA A 19 -3.91 -27.29 -9.69
C ALA A 19 -3.27 -27.72 -8.36
N LEU A 20 -1.98 -27.43 -8.16
CA LEU A 20 -1.28 -27.76 -6.91
C LEU A 20 -1.84 -26.99 -5.69
N TYR A 21 -2.41 -25.81 -5.92
CA TYR A 21 -3.02 -24.99 -4.87
C TYR A 21 -4.42 -25.49 -4.50
N GLU A 22 -5.22 -25.89 -5.49
CA GLU A 22 -6.54 -26.53 -5.31
C GLU A 22 -6.43 -27.86 -4.56
N GLU A 23 -5.37 -28.64 -4.80
CA GLU A 23 -5.11 -29.87 -4.06
C GLU A 23 -4.90 -29.61 -2.54
N GLY A 24 -4.48 -28.41 -2.14
CA GLY A 24 -4.38 -27.98 -0.74
C GLY A 24 -3.32 -28.70 0.11
N ARG A 25 -2.54 -29.63 -0.46
CA ARG A 25 -1.58 -30.47 0.27
C ARG A 25 -0.21 -29.83 0.46
N LEU A 26 0.14 -28.86 -0.38
CA LEU A 26 1.49 -28.28 -0.45
C LEU A 26 1.47 -26.80 -0.04
N SER A 27 2.49 -26.38 0.70
CA SER A 27 2.68 -24.97 1.01
C SER A 27 3.17 -24.18 -0.21
N GLY A 28 2.89 -22.89 -0.27
CA GLY A 28 3.35 -22.03 -1.38
C GLY A 28 4.88 -22.01 -1.59
N THR A 29 5.66 -22.40 -0.58
CA THR A 29 7.12 -22.57 -0.70
C THR A 29 7.50 -23.84 -1.45
N GLU A 30 6.77 -24.94 -1.20
CA GLU A 30 6.94 -26.24 -1.86
C GLU A 30 6.44 -26.18 -3.30
N ILE A 31 5.27 -25.57 -3.53
CA ILE A 31 4.76 -25.31 -4.89
C ILE A 31 5.78 -24.49 -5.69
N ALA A 32 6.38 -23.46 -5.08
CA ALA A 32 7.43 -22.70 -5.76
C ALA A 32 8.62 -23.60 -6.14
N ALA A 33 9.07 -24.49 -5.25
CA ALA A 33 10.17 -25.41 -5.55
C ALA A 33 9.84 -26.37 -6.70
N LEU A 34 8.63 -26.92 -6.74
CA LEU A 34 8.17 -27.78 -7.83
C LEU A 34 8.14 -27.04 -9.17
N ILE A 35 7.58 -25.83 -9.20
CA ILE A 35 7.53 -25.04 -10.43
C ILE A 35 8.93 -24.65 -10.92
N ARG A 36 9.87 -24.39 -9.99
CA ARG A 36 11.28 -24.17 -10.37
C ARG A 36 11.88 -25.42 -11.03
N ALA A 37 11.57 -26.60 -10.52
CA ALA A 37 12.08 -27.87 -11.05
C ALA A 37 11.41 -28.25 -12.39
N GLU A 38 10.09 -28.15 -12.48
CA GLU A 38 9.30 -28.57 -13.67
C GLU A 38 9.47 -27.61 -14.85
N HIS A 39 9.55 -26.29 -14.59
CA HIS A 39 9.54 -25.27 -15.64
C HIS A 39 10.84 -24.46 -15.75
N GLY A 40 11.84 -24.71 -14.89
CA GLY A 40 13.12 -23.98 -14.91
C GLY A 40 12.99 -22.47 -14.57
N LEU A 41 11.85 -22.04 -14.04
CA LEU A 41 11.57 -20.64 -13.73
C LEU A 41 12.11 -20.29 -12.34
N GLN A 42 12.67 -19.10 -12.12
CA GLN A 42 13.05 -18.65 -10.78
C GLN A 42 11.84 -18.05 -10.03
N VAL A 43 10.99 -18.92 -9.50
CA VAL A 43 9.75 -18.54 -8.81
C VAL A 43 9.95 -18.44 -7.30
N SER A 44 9.42 -17.38 -6.69
CA SER A 44 9.36 -17.22 -5.23
C SER A 44 7.98 -17.59 -4.68
N LYS A 45 7.89 -17.89 -3.37
CA LYS A 45 6.63 -18.17 -2.67
C LYS A 45 5.56 -17.08 -2.92
N SER A 46 5.94 -15.81 -2.82
CA SER A 46 5.02 -14.69 -3.04
C SER A 46 4.51 -14.61 -4.48
N ALA A 47 5.32 -15.04 -5.46
CA ALA A 47 4.89 -15.07 -6.86
C ALA A 47 3.83 -16.17 -7.08
N VAL A 48 3.98 -17.33 -6.44
CA VAL A 48 2.98 -18.42 -6.45
C VAL A 48 1.67 -17.95 -5.81
N ILE A 49 1.73 -17.39 -4.60
CA ILE A 49 0.55 -16.87 -3.89
C ILE A 49 -0.17 -15.81 -4.74
N GLY A 50 0.58 -14.93 -5.40
CA GLY A 50 -0.01 -13.93 -6.28
C GLY A 50 -0.77 -14.52 -7.47
N ILE A 51 -0.31 -15.65 -8.02
CA ILE A 51 -1.01 -16.36 -9.10
C ILE A 51 -2.30 -16.99 -8.57
N ALA A 52 -2.22 -17.74 -7.47
CA ALA A 52 -3.39 -18.38 -6.84
C ALA A 52 -4.45 -17.35 -6.44
N PHE A 53 -4.04 -16.20 -5.90
CA PHE A 53 -4.94 -15.10 -5.54
C PHE A 53 -5.65 -14.50 -6.76
N ARG A 54 -4.93 -14.27 -7.87
CA ARG A 54 -5.54 -13.78 -9.12
C ARG A 54 -6.45 -14.81 -9.78
N ALA A 55 -6.22 -16.09 -9.55
CA ALA A 55 -7.09 -17.17 -9.99
C ALA A 55 -8.34 -17.35 -9.10
N GLY A 56 -8.48 -16.57 -8.02
CA GLY A 56 -9.61 -16.71 -7.08
C GLY A 56 -9.48 -17.89 -6.12
N LEU A 57 -8.34 -18.59 -6.12
CA LEU A 57 -8.08 -19.78 -5.29
C LEU A 57 -7.57 -19.42 -3.89
N SER A 58 -7.09 -18.19 -3.72
CA SER A 58 -6.75 -17.64 -2.40
C SER A 58 -7.89 -16.73 -1.98
N ASP A 59 -8.81 -17.30 -1.21
CA ASP A 59 -9.96 -16.60 -0.67
C ASP A 59 -9.53 -15.32 0.10
N PRO A 60 -10.04 -14.13 -0.25
CA PRO A 60 -9.91 -12.95 0.59
C PRO A 60 -10.87 -12.98 1.79
N GLY A 61 -11.79 -13.95 1.87
CA GLY A 61 -12.86 -13.99 2.87
C GLY A 61 -13.40 -15.37 3.27
N GLY A 62 -12.99 -16.47 2.64
CA GLY A 62 -13.38 -17.83 3.02
C GLY A 62 -12.30 -18.57 3.82
N GLU A 63 -12.68 -19.06 5.00
CA GLU A 63 -12.06 -20.13 5.81
C GLU A 63 -10.57 -20.07 6.22
N LEU A 64 -9.74 -19.15 5.74
CA LEU A 64 -8.41 -18.90 6.31
C LEU A 64 -8.45 -17.99 7.56
N GLY A 65 -9.61 -17.44 7.92
CA GLY A 65 -9.85 -16.73 9.17
C GLY A 65 -9.48 -17.57 10.41
N PRO A 66 -10.00 -18.80 10.55
CA PRO A 66 -9.58 -19.71 11.60
C PRO A 66 -8.17 -20.27 11.41
N TYR A 67 -7.64 -20.46 10.19
CA TYR A 67 -6.27 -20.96 10.01
C TYR A 67 -5.20 -19.90 10.33
N LEU A 68 -5.43 -18.63 9.98
CA LEU A 68 -4.54 -17.53 10.36
C LEU A 68 -4.71 -17.17 11.85
N SER A 69 -5.91 -17.31 12.42
CA SER A 69 -6.09 -17.16 13.88
C SER A 69 -5.49 -18.34 14.65
N ALA A 70 -5.60 -19.57 14.14
CA ALA A 70 -4.96 -20.76 14.68
C ALA A 70 -3.45 -20.73 14.49
N ALA A 71 -2.92 -20.26 13.36
CA ALA A 71 -1.48 -20.08 13.17
C ALA A 71 -0.93 -19.01 14.13
N ARG A 72 -1.72 -17.97 14.44
CA ARG A 72 -1.39 -16.97 15.45
C ARG A 72 -1.48 -17.55 16.86
N ALA A 73 -2.51 -18.35 17.14
CA ALA A 73 -2.65 -19.09 18.38
C ALA A 73 -1.56 -20.15 18.57
N VAL A 74 -1.06 -20.78 17.51
CA VAL A 74 0.06 -21.74 17.52
C VAL A 74 1.41 -21.02 17.65
N LEU A 75 1.56 -19.81 17.10
CA LEU A 75 2.71 -18.96 17.39
C LEU A 75 2.69 -18.48 18.85
N ASP A 76 1.52 -18.19 19.41
CA ASP A 76 1.32 -17.85 20.82
C ASP A 76 1.43 -19.09 21.74
N ALA A 77 1.08 -20.29 21.25
CA ALA A 77 1.14 -21.58 21.94
C ALA A 77 2.43 -22.36 21.67
N ARG A 78 3.40 -21.77 20.93
CA ARG A 78 4.77 -22.29 20.97
C ARG A 78 5.18 -22.36 22.44
N PRO A 79 5.88 -23.42 22.90
CA PRO A 79 6.47 -23.47 24.23
C PRO A 79 7.67 -22.51 24.28
N GLY A 80 7.43 -21.23 24.05
CA GLY A 80 8.22 -20.17 24.61
C GLY A 80 7.82 -20.12 26.08
N ASN A 81 8.78 -20.41 26.95
CA ASN A 81 8.63 -20.31 28.40
C ASN A 81 7.82 -19.05 28.73
N PRO A 82 6.55 -19.15 29.21
CA PRO A 82 5.71 -17.97 29.38
C PRO A 82 6.42 -17.08 30.37
N ILE A 83 6.99 -15.97 29.86
CA ILE A 83 7.79 -15.07 30.68
C ILE A 83 6.86 -14.61 31.80
N PRO A 84 7.18 -14.90 33.09
CA PRO A 84 6.36 -14.50 34.22
C PRO A 84 6.06 -13.01 34.11
N HIS A 85 4.85 -12.61 34.49
CA HIS A 85 4.39 -11.23 34.35
C HIS A 85 5.40 -10.22 34.94
N GLU A 86 6.03 -10.58 36.06
CA GLU A 86 7.09 -9.79 36.69
C GLU A 86 8.33 -9.61 35.81
N GLU A 87 8.80 -10.68 35.16
CA GLU A 87 9.93 -10.58 34.26
C GLU A 87 9.58 -9.77 33.00
N ARG A 88 8.33 -9.85 32.52
CA ARG A 88 7.85 -9.00 31.43
C ARG A 88 7.89 -7.52 31.82
N LEU A 89 7.45 -7.19 33.04
CA LEU A 89 7.54 -5.83 33.58
C LEU A 89 8.99 -5.38 33.79
N ARG A 90 9.88 -6.28 34.25
CA ARG A 90 11.32 -6.01 34.41
C ARG A 90 11.95 -5.65 33.06
N ARG A 91 11.75 -6.48 32.02
CA ARG A 91 12.24 -6.24 30.66
C ARG A 91 11.73 -4.92 30.08
N ARG A 92 10.45 -4.57 30.33
CA ARG A 92 9.86 -3.31 29.87
C ARG A 92 10.50 -2.09 30.57
N ARG A 93 10.81 -2.19 31.86
CA ARG A 93 11.52 -1.15 32.62
C ARG A 93 12.97 -1.00 32.12
N GLU A 94 13.67 -2.11 31.91
CA GLU A 94 15.03 -2.11 31.35
C GLU A 94 15.10 -1.52 29.94
N ALA A 95 14.13 -1.83 29.07
CA ALA A 95 14.05 -1.24 27.74
C ALA A 95 13.86 0.29 27.81
N ARG A 96 12.97 0.76 28.69
CA ARG A 96 12.76 2.19 28.92
C ARG A 96 14.01 2.87 29.49
N SER A 97 14.72 2.23 30.41
CA SER A 97 15.95 2.80 30.99
C SER A 97 17.09 2.86 29.97
N ARG A 98 17.24 1.87 29.09
CA ARG A 98 18.20 1.91 27.97
C ARG A 98 17.92 3.08 27.02
N ILE A 99 16.66 3.32 26.67
CA ILE A 99 16.26 4.44 25.82
C ILE A 99 16.54 5.78 26.52
N ALA A 100 16.25 5.89 27.82
CA ALA A 100 16.55 7.08 28.61
C ALA A 100 18.06 7.34 28.72
N TYR A 101 18.86 6.30 28.97
CA TYR A 101 20.32 6.38 29.05
C TYR A 101 20.96 6.74 27.70
N ALA A 102 20.45 6.19 26.59
CA ALA A 102 20.90 6.57 25.25
C ALA A 102 20.63 8.06 24.93
N ARG A 103 19.55 8.62 25.48
CA ARG A 103 19.24 10.06 25.38
C ARG A 103 20.07 10.93 26.32
N ALA A 104 20.46 10.39 27.47
CA ALA A 104 21.24 11.12 28.49
C ALA A 104 22.75 11.09 28.25
N LYS A 105 23.25 10.20 27.38
CA LYS A 105 24.67 10.20 27.01
C LYS A 105 25.02 11.54 26.34
N PRO A 106 26.00 12.29 26.87
CA PRO A 106 26.46 13.51 26.23
C PRO A 106 27.02 13.14 24.87
N VAL A 107 26.43 13.71 23.81
CA VAL A 107 26.91 13.59 22.45
C VAL A 107 28.37 14.06 22.48
N ARG A 108 29.32 13.15 22.20
CA ARG A 108 30.74 13.48 22.09
C ARG A 108 30.88 14.75 21.24
N ALA A 109 31.61 15.73 21.77
CA ALA A 109 31.86 17.01 21.14
C ALA A 109 32.27 16.80 19.68
N SER A 110 31.32 17.10 18.78
CA SER A 110 31.60 17.17 17.36
C SER A 110 32.49 18.40 17.12
N LYS A 111 33.40 18.30 16.15
CA LYS A 111 34.27 19.37 15.61
C LYS A 111 33.67 20.78 15.75
N PRO A 112 34.51 21.83 15.97
CA PRO A 112 34.04 23.19 16.18
C PRO A 112 33.06 23.60 15.09
N ARG A 113 31.79 23.63 15.49
CA ARG A 113 30.70 24.11 14.64
C ARG A 113 30.91 25.61 14.49
N ALA A 114 30.79 26.07 13.24
CA ALA A 114 30.72 27.48 12.92
C ALA A 114 29.81 28.22 13.92
N ARG A 115 30.26 29.41 14.29
CA ARG A 115 29.65 30.37 15.21
C ARG A 115 28.12 30.31 15.16
N PRO A 116 27.42 30.24 16.32
CA PRO A 116 25.98 30.08 16.34
C PRO A 116 25.33 31.33 15.74
N VAL A 117 24.89 31.21 14.49
CA VAL A 117 23.89 32.12 13.94
C VAL A 117 22.67 31.95 14.83
N ALA A 118 22.19 33.06 15.38
CA ALA A 118 21.05 33.11 16.29
C ALA A 118 19.94 32.18 15.78
N LYS A 119 19.45 31.32 16.67
CA LYS A 119 18.39 30.35 16.38
C LYS A 119 17.19 31.14 15.89
N ALA A 120 16.96 31.14 14.57
CA ALA A 120 15.81 31.78 13.96
C ALA A 120 14.57 31.27 14.69
N ALA A 121 13.73 32.21 15.17
CA ALA A 121 12.48 31.91 15.84
C ALA A 121 11.71 30.87 15.03
N ALA A 122 11.13 29.88 15.73
CA ALA A 122 10.36 28.81 15.11
C ALA A 122 9.37 29.43 14.12
N ALA A 123 9.52 29.06 12.83
CA ALA A 123 8.65 29.58 11.78
C ALA A 123 7.19 29.36 12.19
N PRO A 124 6.33 30.39 12.09
CA PRO A 124 4.93 30.27 12.46
C PRO A 124 4.32 29.10 11.68
N LYS A 125 3.52 28.27 12.35
CA LYS A 125 2.77 27.19 11.71
C LYS A 125 2.08 27.78 10.47
N PRO A 126 2.26 27.19 9.27
CA PRO A 126 1.63 27.73 8.07
C PRO A 126 0.14 27.81 8.34
N LYS A 127 -0.41 29.02 8.24
CA LYS A 127 -1.86 29.22 8.32
C LYS A 127 -2.47 28.30 7.25
N PRO A 128 -3.54 27.55 7.55
CA PRO A 128 -4.21 26.75 6.54
C PRO A 128 -4.48 27.65 5.33
N ALA A 129 -4.01 27.22 4.17
CA ALA A 129 -4.22 27.97 2.94
C ALA A 129 -5.71 28.23 2.82
N LYS A 130 -6.09 29.48 2.50
CA LYS A 130 -7.48 29.84 2.27
C LYS A 130 -8.06 28.83 1.28
N ALA A 131 -9.19 28.23 1.61
CA ALA A 131 -9.90 27.35 0.70
C ALA A 131 -10.09 28.12 -0.61
N VAL A 132 -9.34 27.74 -1.63
CA VAL A 132 -9.54 28.30 -2.96
C VAL A 132 -10.90 27.78 -3.38
N GLU A 133 -11.79 28.70 -3.71
CA GLU A 133 -13.07 28.37 -4.31
C GLU A 133 -12.76 27.71 -5.66
N VAL A 134 -12.62 26.39 -5.63
CA VAL A 134 -12.51 25.60 -6.85
C VAL A 134 -13.87 25.80 -7.48
N GLY A 135 -13.95 26.51 -8.60
CA GLY A 135 -15.18 26.86 -9.32
C GLY A 135 -15.92 25.64 -9.88
N ILE A 136 -16.18 24.67 -9.02
CA ILE A 136 -16.95 23.46 -9.26
C ILE A 136 -18.40 23.86 -8.99
N PRO A 137 -19.27 23.83 -10.01
CA PRO A 137 -20.67 24.12 -9.80
C PRO A 137 -21.27 23.10 -8.84
N ALA A 138 -22.22 23.54 -8.01
CA ALA A 138 -22.92 22.66 -7.07
C ALA A 138 -23.61 21.53 -7.82
N SER A 139 -23.38 20.28 -7.40
CA SER A 139 -23.95 19.08 -8.04
C SER A 139 -25.46 19.13 -8.19
N LEU A 140 -25.99 18.66 -9.32
CA LEU A 140 -27.43 18.58 -9.60
C LEU A 140 -28.12 17.42 -8.87
N ARG A 141 -27.35 16.54 -8.22
CA ARG A 141 -27.85 15.39 -7.43
C ARG A 141 -28.82 14.49 -8.21
N VAL A 142 -28.44 14.14 -9.42
CA VAL A 142 -29.21 13.24 -10.29
C VAL A 142 -29.13 11.81 -9.75
N ALA A 143 -30.25 11.11 -9.69
CA ALA A 143 -30.27 9.73 -9.22
C ALA A 143 -29.55 8.77 -10.18
N ILE A 144 -29.13 7.61 -9.68
CA ILE A 144 -28.39 6.62 -10.49
C ILE A 144 -29.13 6.17 -11.75
N TRP A 145 -30.47 6.09 -11.70
CA TRP A 145 -31.30 5.66 -12.82
C TRP A 145 -31.61 6.79 -13.82
N GLU A 146 -31.36 8.05 -13.45
CA GLU A 146 -31.64 9.22 -14.28
C GLU A 146 -30.40 9.72 -15.04
N ILE A 147 -29.20 9.29 -14.62
CA ILE A 147 -27.95 9.71 -15.25
C ILE A 147 -27.88 9.19 -16.70
N ARG A 148 -27.68 10.11 -17.64
CA ARG A 148 -27.58 9.82 -19.08
C ARG A 148 -26.12 9.79 -19.54
N ASP A 149 -25.90 9.27 -20.74
CA ASP A 149 -24.61 9.40 -21.39
C ASP A 149 -24.27 10.86 -21.68
N GLY A 150 -23.00 11.21 -21.50
CA GLY A 150 -22.56 12.60 -21.54
C GLY A 150 -22.85 13.40 -20.27
N GLN A 151 -23.32 12.78 -19.18
CA GLN A 151 -23.42 13.43 -17.87
C GLN A 151 -22.32 12.97 -16.90
N CYS A 152 -21.97 13.85 -15.97
CA CYS A 152 -20.91 13.66 -14.99
C CYS A 152 -21.30 12.62 -13.95
N ARG A 153 -20.52 11.53 -13.91
CA ARG A 153 -20.72 10.39 -13.00
C ARG A 153 -19.98 10.53 -11.66
N TYR A 154 -19.67 11.75 -11.23
CA TYR A 154 -19.10 11.98 -9.90
C TYR A 154 -20.17 11.79 -8.83
N ILE A 155 -19.91 10.98 -7.80
CA ILE A 155 -20.84 10.72 -6.69
C ILE A 155 -20.80 11.92 -5.74
N ALA A 156 -21.92 12.63 -5.61
CA ALA A 156 -21.98 13.88 -4.87
C ALA A 156 -22.25 13.69 -3.37
N ASP A 157 -22.98 12.64 -3.00
CA ASP A 157 -23.40 12.35 -1.63
C ASP A 157 -22.83 11.02 -1.11
N ASP A 158 -22.72 10.86 0.21
CA ASP A 158 -22.28 9.60 0.81
C ASP A 158 -23.35 8.52 0.62
N PRO A 159 -23.05 7.38 -0.03
CA PRO A 159 -24.00 6.29 -0.21
C PRO A 159 -24.52 5.68 1.10
N LYS A 160 -23.86 5.94 2.24
CA LYS A 160 -24.35 5.51 3.56
C LYS A 160 -25.33 6.49 4.20
N GLY A 161 -25.32 7.76 3.77
CA GLY A 161 -26.13 8.83 4.35
C GLY A 161 -27.48 9.04 3.67
N GLY A 162 -27.75 8.36 2.55
CA GLY A 162 -28.99 8.52 1.79
C GLY A 162 -28.91 7.90 0.40
N ALA A 163 -29.81 8.30 -0.50
CA ALA A 163 -29.78 7.84 -1.89
C ALA A 163 -28.49 8.33 -2.57
N ALA A 164 -27.75 7.43 -3.20
CA ALA A 164 -26.53 7.80 -3.92
C ALA A 164 -26.89 8.67 -5.13
N THR A 165 -26.49 9.95 -5.08
CA THR A 165 -26.70 10.89 -6.18
C THR A 165 -25.41 11.21 -6.92
N TYR A 166 -25.56 11.62 -8.17
CA TYR A 166 -24.47 11.98 -9.08
C TYR A 166 -24.50 13.47 -9.41
N CYS A 167 -23.36 14.01 -9.85
CA CYS A 167 -23.22 15.42 -10.20
C CYS A 167 -24.16 15.87 -11.33
N GLY A 168 -24.35 15.06 -12.39
CA GLY A 168 -25.32 15.32 -13.45
C GLY A 168 -24.98 16.40 -14.48
N HIS A 169 -23.93 17.21 -14.26
CA HIS A 169 -23.48 18.21 -15.23
C HIS A 169 -22.99 17.58 -16.54
N VAL A 170 -22.98 18.34 -17.63
CA VAL A 170 -22.42 17.88 -18.91
C VAL A 170 -20.96 17.45 -18.73
N ALA A 171 -20.66 16.21 -19.11
CA ALA A 171 -19.33 15.65 -19.09
C ALA A 171 -18.48 16.27 -20.20
N GLN A 172 -17.19 16.44 -19.94
CA GLN A 172 -16.24 16.86 -20.96
C GLN A 172 -16.12 15.77 -22.04
N HIS A 173 -16.00 16.16 -23.32
CA HIS A 173 -15.86 15.20 -24.42
C HIS A 173 -14.72 14.19 -24.16
N GLY A 174 -15.05 12.89 -24.26
CA GLY A 174 -14.11 11.80 -24.00
C GLY A 174 -13.83 11.52 -22.51
N ALA A 175 -14.47 12.24 -21.59
CA ALA A 175 -14.35 12.03 -20.15
C ALA A 175 -15.71 11.64 -19.53
N VAL A 176 -15.66 11.02 -18.35
CA VAL A 176 -16.86 10.65 -17.56
C VAL A 176 -17.25 11.71 -16.53
N TRP A 177 -16.53 12.84 -16.51
CA TRP A 177 -16.67 13.91 -15.53
C TRP A 177 -16.87 15.26 -16.21
N CYS A 178 -17.60 16.18 -15.54
CA CYS A 178 -17.67 17.57 -15.95
C CYS A 178 -16.31 18.26 -15.72
N PRO A 179 -16.06 19.45 -16.30
CA PRO A 179 -14.76 20.13 -16.16
C PRO A 179 -14.30 20.34 -14.71
N GLY A 180 -15.23 20.58 -13.77
CA GLY A 180 -14.93 20.72 -12.35
C GLY A 180 -14.43 19.42 -11.71
N HIS A 181 -15.22 18.34 -11.84
CA HIS A 181 -14.84 17.03 -11.29
C HIS A 181 -13.68 16.37 -12.02
N PHE A 182 -13.51 16.65 -13.32
CA PHE A 182 -12.36 16.21 -14.07
C PHE A 182 -11.07 16.73 -13.44
N ARG A 183 -10.96 18.05 -13.20
CA ARG A 183 -9.78 18.65 -12.55
C ARG A 183 -9.48 18.09 -11.16
N MET A 184 -10.51 17.70 -10.42
CA MET A 184 -10.37 17.14 -9.08
C MET A 184 -9.91 15.67 -9.11
N CYS A 185 -10.47 14.87 -10.02
CA CYS A 185 -10.22 13.43 -10.08
C CYS A 185 -9.02 13.06 -10.96
N THR A 186 -8.67 13.88 -11.94
CA THR A 186 -7.41 13.72 -12.67
C THR A 186 -6.30 14.36 -11.86
N VAL A 187 -5.52 13.55 -11.16
CA VAL A 187 -4.22 14.00 -10.69
C VAL A 187 -3.45 14.39 -11.95
N PRO A 188 -3.01 15.67 -12.11
CA PRO A 188 -2.14 16.00 -13.22
C PRO A 188 -0.96 15.04 -13.09
N SER A 189 -0.71 14.29 -14.17
CA SER A 189 0.47 13.44 -14.29
C SER A 189 1.64 14.26 -13.79
N ARG A 190 2.06 14.03 -12.54
CA ARG A 190 3.22 14.71 -11.99
C ARG A 190 4.32 14.14 -12.84
N ARG A 191 4.86 14.96 -13.72
CA ARG A 191 6.11 14.68 -14.41
C ARG A 191 7.03 14.14 -13.32
N PRO A 192 7.49 12.88 -13.39
CA PRO A 192 8.20 12.27 -12.29
C PRO A 192 9.38 13.19 -11.98
N VAL A 193 9.38 13.78 -10.79
CA VAL A 193 10.40 14.72 -10.30
C VAL A 193 11.80 14.10 -10.28
N ASN A 194 11.89 12.81 -10.61
CA ASN A 194 13.06 11.97 -10.52
C ASN A 194 13.29 11.18 -11.82
N ALA A 195 12.87 11.68 -12.98
CA ALA A 195 13.55 11.30 -14.22
C ALA A 195 14.95 11.94 -14.23
N TRP A 196 15.78 11.62 -13.24
CA TRP A 196 17.21 11.66 -13.39
C TRP A 196 17.53 10.60 -14.43
N ILE A 197 17.62 11.06 -15.68
CA ILE A 197 18.15 10.27 -16.79
C ILE A 197 19.66 10.42 -16.68
N PRO A 198 20.41 9.40 -16.23
CA PRO A 198 21.86 9.46 -16.29
C PRO A 198 22.32 9.70 -17.73
N GLU A 199 23.11 10.76 -17.97
CA GLU A 199 23.61 11.17 -19.30
C GLU A 199 24.44 10.08 -20.01
N HIS A 200 24.92 9.06 -19.29
CA HIS A 200 25.73 7.98 -19.85
C HIS A 200 24.95 6.99 -20.74
N ARG A 201 23.64 7.22 -21.00
CA ARG A 201 22.87 6.47 -22.00
C ARG A 201 22.70 7.20 -23.34
N ARG A 202 23.45 8.29 -23.58
CA ARG A 202 23.70 8.84 -24.93
C ARG A 202 25.09 8.41 -25.41
N ALA A 203 25.25 7.14 -25.76
CA ALA A 203 26.39 6.66 -26.51
C ALA A 203 25.99 5.38 -27.28
N ALA A 204 25.43 5.59 -28.46
CA ALA A 204 25.73 4.93 -29.75
C ALA A 204 24.56 5.20 -30.71
#